data_AF-A0A6P7QLH3-F1
#
_entry.id   AF-A0A6P7QLH3-F1
#
_cell.length_a   1.000
_cell.length_b   1.000
_cell.length_c   1.000
_cell.angle_alpha   90.00
_cell.angle_beta   90.00
_cell.angle_gamma   90.00
#
_symmetry.space_group_name_H-M   'P 1'
#
loop_
_entity.id
_entity.type
_entity.pdbx_description
1 polymer ?
#
loop_
_entity_poly.entity_id
_entity_poly.type
_entity_poly.pdbx_seq_one_letter_code
_entity_poly.pdbx_strand_id
1 'polypeptide(L)'
;MVTYSKTHGVVIQPAYKDRINVTELGLWNSSITFWNTTLEDEGCYMCLFNTFGSQKVSGTACLTLYVQPIVHLHYNYFEDHLNITCSATARPAPAISWKGTGTGIENSTESHFHSNGTTSVTSILRVKDPKTQVGKEVICQVLYLGSVIDYKQSLDKGFWFSVPLLLSIVSLVILLVLISILLYWKRHRNQERGESSQGMQRMK
;
A
#
# COMPACT_ATOMS: atom_id res chain seq x y z
N MET A 1 30.17 -30.67 -1.06
CA MET A 1 29.61 -31.65 -2.04
C MET A 1 28.63 -32.58 -1.36
N VAL A 2 27.62 -33.04 -2.08
CA VAL A 2 26.68 -34.09 -1.64
C VAL A 2 26.75 -35.23 -2.64
N THR A 3 26.78 -36.46 -2.14
CA THR A 3 26.80 -37.65 -2.98
C THR A 3 25.77 -38.66 -2.51
N TYR A 4 25.27 -39.46 -3.46
CA TYR A 4 24.37 -40.57 -3.21
C TYR A 4 24.84 -41.79 -3.99
N SER A 5 24.83 -42.96 -3.35
CA SER A 5 25.02 -44.25 -4.02
C SER A 5 24.17 -45.33 -3.36
N LYS A 6 23.83 -46.38 -4.10
CA LYS A 6 23.07 -47.52 -3.54
C LYS A 6 23.81 -48.25 -2.42
N THR A 7 25.15 -48.24 -2.45
CA THR A 7 25.99 -48.98 -1.51
C THR A 7 26.33 -48.19 -0.24
N HIS A 8 26.61 -46.89 -0.37
CA HIS A 8 27.03 -46.05 0.76
C HIS A 8 25.93 -45.09 1.24
N GLY A 9 24.78 -45.05 0.58
CA GLY A 9 23.72 -44.11 0.89
C GLY A 9 24.12 -42.67 0.57
N VAL A 10 23.58 -41.73 1.36
CA VAL A 10 23.82 -40.28 1.22
C VAL A 10 25.02 -39.87 2.05
N VAL A 11 25.91 -39.09 1.46
CA VAL A 11 27.04 -38.45 2.15
C VAL A 11 27.01 -36.95 1.88
N ILE A 12 26.92 -36.16 2.95
CA ILE A 12 26.90 -34.69 2.91
C ILE A 12 28.20 -34.19 3.52
N GLN A 13 28.93 -33.34 2.81
CA GLN A 13 30.13 -32.71 3.37
C GLN A 13 29.81 -31.84 4.59
N PRO A 14 30.73 -31.75 5.57
CA PRO A 14 30.51 -31.00 6.81
C PRO A 14 30.04 -29.55 6.60
N ALA A 15 30.56 -28.85 5.58
CA ALA A 15 30.17 -27.47 5.27
C ALA A 15 28.67 -27.27 4.94
N TYR A 16 28.01 -28.33 4.49
CA TYR A 16 26.58 -28.32 4.13
C TYR A 16 25.73 -29.16 5.08
N LYS A 17 26.34 -29.74 6.11
CA LYS A 17 25.63 -30.51 7.12
C LYS A 17 24.54 -29.63 7.74
N ASP A 18 23.35 -30.18 7.89
CA ASP A 18 22.15 -29.52 8.45
C ASP A 18 21.59 -28.34 7.62
N ARG A 19 22.23 -27.95 6.50
CA ARG A 19 21.73 -26.90 5.60
C ARG A 19 20.95 -27.44 4.40
N ILE A 20 21.33 -28.61 3.92
CA ILE A 20 20.75 -29.24 2.74
C ILE A 20 20.35 -30.68 2.99
N ASN A 21 19.38 -31.16 2.24
CA ASN A 21 18.97 -32.56 2.21
C ASN A 21 18.82 -33.05 0.77
N VAL A 22 18.99 -34.35 0.56
CA VAL A 22 18.69 -34.99 -0.73
C VAL A 22 17.22 -35.41 -0.69
N THR A 23 16.38 -34.70 -1.43
CA THR A 23 14.92 -34.91 -1.43
C THR A 23 14.48 -35.97 -2.43
N GLU A 24 15.27 -36.21 -3.48
CA GLU A 24 15.04 -37.32 -4.42
C GLU A 24 16.30 -38.18 -4.53
N LEU A 25 16.17 -39.43 -4.09
CA LEU A 25 17.24 -40.42 -4.05
C LEU A 25 17.13 -41.35 -5.26
N GLY A 26 17.73 -40.94 -6.38
CA GLY A 26 17.76 -41.74 -7.60
C GLY A 26 19.11 -41.65 -8.32
N LEU A 27 19.38 -42.65 -9.16
CA LEU A 27 20.56 -42.66 -10.04
C LEU A 27 20.30 -41.99 -11.39
N TRP A 28 19.03 -41.77 -11.75
CA TRP A 28 18.62 -41.03 -12.95
C TRP A 28 18.14 -39.62 -12.62
N ASN A 29 17.38 -39.49 -11.53
CA ASN A 29 16.93 -38.21 -11.00
C ASN A 29 17.49 -38.05 -9.59
N SER A 30 18.05 -36.88 -9.31
CA SER A 30 18.47 -36.53 -7.96
C SER A 30 18.22 -35.06 -7.71
N SER A 31 17.60 -34.77 -6.58
CA SER A 31 17.18 -33.43 -6.17
C SER A 31 17.74 -33.15 -4.78
N ILE A 32 18.26 -31.93 -4.61
CA ILE A 32 18.70 -31.41 -3.31
C ILE A 32 17.84 -30.22 -2.93
N THR A 33 17.59 -30.04 -1.64
CA THR A 33 16.82 -28.93 -1.11
C THR A 33 17.60 -28.25 -0.01
N PHE A 34 17.74 -26.93 -0.14
CA PHE A 34 18.22 -26.05 0.92
C PHE A 34 17.04 -25.68 1.81
N TRP A 35 17.15 -25.88 3.13
CA TRP A 35 16.03 -25.61 4.04
C TRP A 35 15.89 -24.14 4.40
N ASN A 36 17.01 -23.46 4.60
CA ASN A 36 17.07 -22.03 4.90
C ASN A 36 18.18 -21.39 4.09
N THR A 37 17.82 -20.88 2.92
CA THR A 37 18.77 -20.31 1.96
C THR A 37 19.30 -18.97 2.44
N THR A 38 20.60 -18.77 2.37
CA THR A 38 21.26 -17.48 2.59
C THR A 38 21.81 -16.94 1.28
N LEU A 39 22.20 -15.66 1.25
CA LEU A 39 22.81 -15.07 0.05
C LEU A 39 24.09 -15.76 -0.41
N GLU A 40 24.77 -16.47 0.49
CA GLU A 40 25.96 -17.25 0.18
C GLU A 40 25.64 -18.54 -0.58
N ASP A 41 24.38 -19.00 -0.54
CA ASP A 41 23.91 -20.14 -1.33
C ASP A 41 23.55 -19.73 -2.77
N GLU A 42 23.56 -18.44 -3.09
CA GLU A 42 23.33 -18.01 -4.47
C GLU A 42 24.52 -18.39 -5.36
N GLY A 43 24.25 -19.08 -6.47
CA GLY A 43 25.30 -19.56 -7.34
C GLY A 43 24.88 -20.70 -8.24
N CYS A 44 25.81 -21.17 -9.07
CA CYS A 44 25.59 -22.27 -9.99
C CYS A 44 26.14 -23.57 -9.39
N TYR A 45 25.24 -24.55 -9.24
CA TYR A 45 25.53 -25.88 -8.73
C TYR A 45 25.58 -26.87 -9.88
N MET A 46 26.54 -27.79 -9.81
CA MET A 46 26.72 -28.83 -10.81
C MET A 46 26.31 -30.18 -10.23
N CYS A 47 25.37 -30.86 -10.90
CA CYS A 47 25.07 -32.26 -10.64
C CYS A 47 25.97 -33.14 -11.51
N LEU A 48 26.47 -34.24 -10.95
CA LEU A 48 27.40 -35.15 -11.61
C LEU A 48 26.90 -36.58 -11.49
N PHE A 49 26.64 -37.23 -12.62
CA PHE A 49 26.28 -38.64 -12.70
C PHE A 49 27.49 -39.45 -13.17
N ASN A 50 27.96 -40.33 -12.31
CA ASN A 50 29.07 -41.22 -12.59
C ASN A 50 28.54 -42.62 -12.94
N THR A 51 28.82 -43.07 -14.16
CA THR A 51 28.44 -44.40 -14.65
C THR A 51 29.71 -45.20 -14.94
N PHE A 52 29.83 -46.39 -14.35
CA PHE A 52 31.01 -47.23 -14.55
C PHE A 52 31.18 -47.61 -16.04
N GLY A 53 32.40 -47.52 -16.56
CA GLY A 53 32.71 -47.80 -17.96
C GLY A 53 32.21 -46.74 -18.96
N SER A 54 31.70 -45.60 -18.48
CA SER A 54 31.28 -44.47 -19.31
C SER A 54 31.83 -43.16 -18.74
N GLN A 55 31.82 -42.11 -19.56
CA GLN A 55 32.22 -40.78 -19.09
C GLN A 55 31.16 -40.21 -18.15
N LYS A 56 31.62 -39.43 -17.16
CA LYS A 56 30.73 -38.68 -16.26
C LYS A 56 29.89 -37.67 -17.06
N VAL A 57 28.61 -37.57 -16.71
CA VAL A 57 27.69 -36.59 -17.30
C VAL A 57 27.40 -35.53 -16.24
N SER A 58 27.36 -34.26 -16.65
CA SER A 58 27.12 -33.12 -15.76
C SER A 58 25.94 -32.28 -16.23
N GLY A 59 25.17 -31.77 -15.28
CA GLY A 59 24.20 -30.69 -15.50
C GLY A 59 24.48 -29.53 -14.55
N THR A 60 24.19 -28.31 -14.99
CA THR A 60 24.39 -27.10 -14.18
C THR A 60 23.05 -26.42 -13.96
N ALA A 61 22.73 -26.09 -12.71
CA ALA A 61 21.56 -25.32 -12.32
C ALA A 61 22.00 -24.14 -11.46
N CYS A 62 21.47 -22.95 -11.74
CA CYS A 62 21.80 -21.75 -10.97
C CYS A 62 20.65 -21.38 -10.03
N LEU A 63 20.99 -21.19 -8.76
CA LEU A 63 20.09 -20.71 -7.73
C LEU A 63 20.24 -19.18 -7.66
N THR A 64 19.11 -18.48 -7.78
CA THR A 64 19.01 -17.02 -7.61
C THR A 64 17.96 -16.74 -6.55
N LEU A 65 18.28 -15.88 -5.59
CA LEU A 65 17.41 -15.58 -4.45
C LEU A 65 16.76 -14.20 -4.59
N TYR A 66 15.47 -14.15 -4.27
CA TYR A 66 14.66 -12.95 -4.34
C TYR A 66 14.04 -12.63 -2.98
N VAL A 67 13.88 -11.34 -2.73
CA VAL A 67 13.17 -10.80 -1.56
C VAL A 67 12.00 -9.98 -2.07
N GLN A 68 10.79 -10.41 -1.72
CA GLN A 68 9.55 -9.74 -2.10
C GLN A 68 9.57 -8.27 -1.64
N PRO A 69 9.09 -7.32 -2.46
CA PRO A 69 9.01 -5.92 -2.08
C PRO A 69 8.22 -5.67 -0.80
N ILE A 70 8.83 -4.94 0.13
CA ILE A 70 8.15 -4.29 1.23
C ILE A 70 7.96 -2.83 0.82
N VAL A 71 6.70 -2.39 0.73
CA VAL A 71 6.35 -1.06 0.22
C VAL A 71 5.77 -0.22 1.35
N HIS A 72 6.30 0.99 1.48
CA HIS A 72 5.82 2.02 2.39
C HIS A 72 5.38 3.23 1.57
N LEU A 73 4.16 3.68 1.82
CA LEU A 73 3.59 4.84 1.16
C LEU A 73 3.20 5.86 2.22
N HIS A 74 3.81 7.03 2.16
CA HIS A 74 3.68 8.09 3.15
C HIS A 74 3.29 9.42 2.48
N TYR A 75 2.47 10.20 3.18
CA TYR A 75 1.95 11.47 2.70
C TYR A 75 2.19 12.52 3.74
N ASN A 76 2.71 13.65 3.30
CA ASN A 76 2.89 14.81 4.15
C ASN A 76 2.16 16.00 3.53
N TYR A 77 1.05 16.38 4.18
CA TYR A 77 0.24 17.53 3.78
C TYR A 77 0.77 18.78 4.48
N PHE A 78 1.10 19.78 3.69
CA PHE A 78 1.41 21.12 4.14
C PHE A 78 0.27 22.06 3.72
N GLU A 79 0.29 23.30 4.20
CA GLU A 79 -0.77 24.28 3.86
C GLU A 79 -0.86 24.50 2.35
N ASP A 80 0.30 24.62 1.70
CA ASP A 80 0.38 24.97 0.27
C ASP A 80 0.82 23.83 -0.63
N HIS A 81 1.30 22.71 -0.10
CA HIS A 81 1.84 21.62 -0.93
C HIS A 81 1.63 20.24 -0.30
N LEU A 82 1.80 19.20 -1.10
CA LEU A 82 1.69 17.81 -0.69
C LEU A 82 2.92 17.05 -1.19
N ASN A 83 3.60 16.36 -0.28
CA ASN A 83 4.68 15.45 -0.65
C ASN A 83 4.20 14.01 -0.47
N ILE A 84 4.35 13.21 -1.52
CA ILE A 84 4.01 11.79 -1.52
C ILE A 84 5.29 10.98 -1.67
N THR A 85 5.63 10.21 -0.65
CA THR A 85 6.83 9.38 -0.62
C THR A 85 6.44 7.92 -0.75
N CYS A 86 6.91 7.26 -1.81
CA CYS A 86 6.77 5.82 -2.01
C CYS A 86 8.15 5.17 -1.91
N SER A 87 8.33 4.28 -0.94
CA SER A 87 9.57 3.53 -0.74
C SER A 87 9.29 2.04 -0.89
N ALA A 88 10.06 1.36 -1.74
CA ALA A 88 9.95 -0.07 -1.97
C ALA A 88 11.33 -0.73 -1.77
N THR A 89 11.41 -1.71 -0.87
CA THR A 89 12.63 -2.45 -0.58
C THR A 89 12.50 -3.89 -1.05
N ALA A 90 13.33 -4.32 -1.99
CA ALA A 90 13.27 -5.66 -2.57
C ALA A 90 14.63 -6.17 -3.05
N ARG A 91 14.69 -7.44 -3.46
CA ARG A 91 15.79 -8.01 -4.25
C ARG A 91 15.21 -8.84 -5.40
N PRO A 92 15.54 -8.58 -6.67
CA PRO A 92 16.33 -7.45 -7.17
C PRO A 92 15.64 -6.09 -6.92
N ALA A 93 16.34 -4.99 -7.23
CA ALA A 93 15.80 -3.65 -7.05
C ALA A 93 14.46 -3.48 -7.79
N PRO A 94 13.41 -2.96 -7.12
CA PRO A 94 12.13 -2.68 -7.77
C PRO A 94 12.21 -1.38 -8.56
N ALA A 95 11.30 -1.18 -9.52
CA ALA A 95 11.13 0.09 -10.21
C ALA A 95 9.86 0.81 -9.73
N ILE A 96 9.97 2.09 -9.42
CA ILE A 96 8.85 2.93 -8.96
C ILE A 96 8.49 3.91 -10.07
N SER A 97 7.20 4.05 -10.33
CA SER A 97 6.63 5.06 -11.24
C SER A 97 5.35 5.64 -10.65
N TRP A 98 4.94 6.80 -11.14
CA TRP A 98 3.73 7.48 -10.68
C TRP A 98 2.67 7.50 -11.78
N LYS A 99 1.42 7.28 -11.40
CA LYS A 99 0.24 7.42 -12.26
C LYS A 99 -0.79 8.34 -11.59
N GLY A 100 -1.66 8.95 -12.40
CA GLY A 100 -2.67 9.90 -11.92
C GLY A 100 -2.15 11.32 -11.69
N THR A 101 -0.95 11.63 -12.19
CA THR A 101 -0.29 12.93 -12.09
C THR A 101 -0.44 13.73 -13.38
N GLY A 102 -0.69 15.04 -13.28
CA GLY A 102 -0.58 15.96 -14.40
C GLY A 102 0.87 16.09 -14.93
N THR A 103 1.03 16.69 -16.10
CA THR A 103 2.35 16.93 -16.71
C THR A 103 3.14 17.97 -15.91
N GLY A 104 4.43 17.73 -15.67
CA GLY A 104 5.34 18.72 -15.06
C GLY A 104 5.39 18.73 -13.53
N ILE A 105 4.89 17.69 -12.86
CA ILE A 105 5.11 17.52 -11.41
C ILE A 105 6.56 17.07 -11.16
N GLU A 106 7.21 17.73 -10.21
CA GLU A 106 8.57 17.41 -9.81
C GLU A 106 8.60 16.11 -9.01
N ASN A 107 9.39 15.14 -9.46
CA ASN A 107 9.68 13.91 -8.73
C ASN A 107 11.19 13.72 -8.54
N SER A 108 11.57 13.15 -7.40
CA SER A 108 12.94 12.73 -7.13
C SER A 108 12.95 11.26 -6.74
N THR A 109 13.79 10.46 -7.38
CA THR A 109 13.92 9.03 -7.06
C THR A 109 15.35 8.75 -6.65
N GLU A 110 15.50 8.11 -5.50
CA GLU A 110 16.78 7.73 -4.92
C GLU A 110 16.78 6.22 -4.65
N SER A 111 17.95 5.60 -4.76
CA SER A 111 18.12 4.18 -4.47
C SER A 111 19.25 3.98 -3.46
N HIS A 112 19.00 3.12 -2.48
CA HIS A 112 19.97 2.74 -1.47
C HIS A 112 20.17 1.22 -1.46
N PHE A 113 21.42 0.79 -1.60
CA PHE A 113 21.80 -0.62 -1.50
C PHE A 113 22.14 -0.96 -0.05
N HIS A 114 21.53 -2.02 0.47
CA HIS A 114 21.76 -2.48 1.84
C HIS A 114 22.81 -3.58 1.90
N SER A 115 23.51 -3.67 3.02
CA SER A 115 24.48 -4.74 3.28
C SER A 115 23.87 -6.15 3.25
N ASN A 116 22.57 -6.26 3.52
CA ASN A 116 21.80 -7.50 3.40
C ASN A 116 21.46 -7.87 1.93
N GLY A 117 21.99 -7.15 0.95
CA GLY A 117 21.81 -7.40 -0.48
C GLY A 117 20.44 -7.01 -1.05
N THR A 118 19.58 -6.36 -0.29
CA THR A 118 18.34 -5.74 -0.80
C THR A 118 18.61 -4.31 -1.26
N THR A 119 17.72 -3.77 -2.10
CA THR A 119 17.77 -2.38 -2.55
C THR A 119 16.47 -1.70 -2.20
N SER A 120 16.55 -0.56 -1.51
CA SER A 120 15.41 0.34 -1.30
C SER A 120 15.40 1.40 -2.39
N VAL A 121 14.29 1.54 -3.09
CA VAL A 121 14.04 2.64 -4.03
C VAL A 121 12.99 3.52 -3.41
N THR A 122 13.28 4.81 -3.29
CA THR A 122 12.37 5.81 -2.69
C THR A 122 12.12 6.90 -3.72
N SER A 123 10.86 7.08 -4.11
CA SER A 123 10.42 8.16 -4.98
C SER A 123 9.57 9.14 -4.19
N ILE A 124 9.84 10.44 -4.35
CA ILE A 124 9.11 11.52 -3.71
C ILE A 124 8.48 12.38 -4.82
N LEU A 125 7.16 12.46 -4.80
CA LEU A 125 6.37 13.32 -5.67
C LEU A 125 6.02 14.61 -4.94
N ARG A 126 6.48 15.76 -5.44
CA ARG A 126 6.25 17.09 -4.85
C ARG A 126 5.13 17.82 -5.57
N VAL A 127 3.95 17.80 -4.98
CA VAL A 127 2.73 18.39 -5.54
C VAL A 127 2.55 19.79 -4.97
N LYS A 128 2.68 20.83 -5.80
CA LYS A 128 2.54 22.23 -5.36
C LYS A 128 1.10 22.72 -5.30
N ASP A 129 0.20 22.15 -6.10
CA ASP A 129 -1.23 22.46 -6.01
C ASP A 129 -2.03 21.17 -6.24
N PRO A 130 -2.47 20.50 -5.15
CA PRO A 130 -3.23 19.26 -5.26
C PRO A 130 -4.55 19.39 -6.03
N LYS A 131 -5.11 20.59 -6.19
CA LYS A 131 -6.38 20.79 -6.89
C LYS A 131 -6.21 20.80 -8.42
N THR A 132 -5.08 21.29 -8.91
CA THR A 132 -4.83 21.47 -10.34
C THR A 132 -3.86 20.44 -10.91
N GLN A 133 -2.88 19.99 -10.13
CA GLN A 133 -1.80 19.12 -10.61
C GLN A 133 -2.13 17.64 -10.50
N VAL A 134 -3.09 17.27 -9.66
CA VAL A 134 -3.39 15.89 -9.35
C VAL A 134 -4.90 15.65 -9.39
N GLY A 135 -5.29 14.48 -9.88
CA GLY A 135 -6.69 14.05 -9.84
C GLY A 135 -7.15 13.69 -8.43
N LYS A 136 -8.30 13.02 -8.33
CA LYS A 136 -8.80 12.49 -7.06
C LYS A 136 -7.90 11.40 -6.46
N GLU A 137 -7.08 10.77 -7.30
CA GLU A 137 -6.23 9.65 -6.90
C GLU A 137 -4.81 9.77 -7.47
N VAL A 138 -3.82 9.41 -6.64
CA VAL A 138 -2.42 9.20 -7.03
C VAL A 138 -2.09 7.74 -6.84
N ILE A 139 -1.33 7.19 -7.78
CA ILE A 139 -0.95 5.78 -7.74
C ILE A 139 0.58 5.71 -7.76
N CYS A 140 1.16 5.14 -6.70
CA CYS A 140 2.53 4.64 -6.76
C CYS A 140 2.50 3.25 -7.39
N GLN A 141 3.09 3.12 -8.57
CA GLN A 141 3.19 1.88 -9.30
C GLN A 141 4.56 1.26 -9.09
N VAL A 142 4.59 0.05 -8.51
CA VAL A 142 5.82 -0.71 -8.23
C VAL A 142 5.90 -1.89 -9.19
N LEU A 143 6.95 -1.92 -10.02
CA LEU A 143 7.29 -3.02 -10.92
C LEU A 143 8.38 -3.89 -10.26
N TYR A 144 8.11 -5.19 -10.14
CA TYR A 144 9.02 -6.17 -9.57
C TYR A 144 8.93 -7.50 -10.31
N LEU A 145 10.05 -7.98 -10.87
CA LEU A 145 10.15 -9.23 -11.62
C LEU A 145 9.05 -9.39 -12.70
N GLY A 146 8.75 -8.31 -13.42
CA GLY A 146 7.72 -8.29 -14.47
C GLY A 146 6.27 -8.15 -13.96
N SER A 147 6.05 -8.19 -12.64
CA SER A 147 4.74 -7.97 -12.01
C SER A 147 4.59 -6.52 -11.57
N VAL A 148 3.44 -5.92 -11.85
CA VAL A 148 3.14 -4.53 -11.53
C VAL A 148 2.06 -4.48 -10.45
N ILE A 149 2.34 -3.76 -9.37
CA ILE A 149 1.41 -3.56 -8.25
C ILE A 149 1.17 -2.06 -8.07
N ASP A 150 -0.11 -1.69 -8.04
CA ASP A 150 -0.57 -0.31 -7.92
C ASP A 150 -1.00 0.00 -6.48
N TYR A 151 -0.29 0.91 -5.83
CA TYR A 151 -0.63 1.43 -4.50
C TYR A 151 -1.37 2.75 -4.67
N LYS A 152 -2.69 2.70 -4.52
CA LYS A 152 -3.59 3.82 -4.76
C LYS A 152 -3.79 4.66 -3.50
N GLN A 153 -3.88 5.96 -3.69
CA GLN A 153 -4.28 6.92 -2.68
C GLN A 153 -5.36 7.84 -3.18
N SER A 154 -6.41 8.03 -2.39
CA SER A 154 -7.38 9.10 -2.61
C SER A 154 -6.94 10.39 -1.90
N LEU A 155 -6.96 11.52 -2.62
CA LEU A 155 -6.65 12.86 -2.12
C LEU A 155 -7.92 13.63 -1.73
N ASP A 156 -8.90 12.95 -1.14
CA ASP A 156 -10.09 13.64 -0.66
C ASP A 156 -9.68 14.46 0.58
N LYS A 157 -9.62 15.79 0.42
CA LYS A 157 -9.77 16.67 1.57
C LYS A 157 -11.16 16.40 2.09
N GLY A 158 -11.26 15.64 3.19
CA GLY A 158 -12.52 15.45 3.89
C GLY A 158 -13.15 16.82 4.09
N PHE A 159 -14.14 17.15 3.26
CA PHE A 159 -14.92 18.35 3.39
C PHE A 159 -15.83 18.10 4.58
N TRP A 160 -15.26 18.22 5.78
CA TRP A 160 -16.04 18.48 6.96
C TRP A 160 -16.69 19.83 6.70
N PHE A 161 -17.89 19.83 6.11
CA PHE A 161 -18.83 20.93 6.29
C PHE A 161 -18.68 21.34 7.73
N SER A 162 -18.21 22.57 7.98
CA SER A 162 -17.81 22.96 9.32
C SER A 162 -19.03 22.66 10.20
N VAL A 163 -18.92 21.69 11.09
CA VAL A 163 -20.00 21.36 12.03
C VAL A 163 -20.57 22.62 12.68
N PRO A 164 -19.76 23.67 12.97
CA PRO A 164 -20.28 24.98 13.37
C PRO A 164 -21.26 25.65 12.37
N LEU A 165 -21.04 25.51 11.06
CA LEU A 165 -21.88 26.07 10.00
C LEU A 165 -23.20 25.31 9.85
N LEU A 166 -23.17 23.98 9.99
CA LEU A 166 -24.39 23.17 10.03
C LEU A 166 -25.21 23.47 11.30
N LEU A 167 -24.55 23.58 12.45
CA LEU A 167 -25.20 23.94 13.71
C LEU A 167 -25.76 25.36 13.69
N SER A 168 -25.09 26.32 13.04
CA SER A 168 -25.60 27.68 12.90
C SER A 168 -26.86 27.72 12.03
N ILE A 169 -26.88 26.99 10.92
CA ILE A 169 -28.06 26.87 10.04
C ILE A 169 -29.23 26.23 10.80
N VAL A 170 -28.99 25.13 11.52
CA VAL A 170 -30.04 24.44 12.31
C VAL A 170 -30.60 25.36 13.39
N SER A 171 -29.74 26.09 14.11
CA SER A 171 -30.15 27.07 15.12
C SER A 171 -31.03 28.17 14.53
N LEU A 172 -30.67 28.68 13.34
CA LEU A 172 -31.41 29.75 12.66
C LEU A 172 -32.80 29.26 12.20
N VAL A 173 -32.90 28.02 11.72
CA VAL A 173 -34.19 27.41 11.37
C VAL A 173 -35.09 27.25 12.60
N ILE A 174 -34.55 26.77 13.73
CA ILE A 174 -35.31 26.64 14.98
C ILE A 174 -35.83 28.01 15.45
N LEU A 175 -35.00 29.05 15.37
CA LEU A 175 -35.40 30.41 15.75
C LEU A 175 -36.57 30.91 14.89
N LEU A 176 -36.54 30.70 13.57
CA LEU A 176 -37.61 31.10 12.66
C LEU A 176 -38.93 30.37 12.95
N VAL A 177 -38.86 29.08 13.30
CA VAL A 177 -40.04 28.30 13.69
C VAL A 177 -40.63 28.86 14.99
N LEU A 178 -39.80 29.14 16.00
CA LEU A 178 -40.27 29.72 17.27
C LEU A 178 -40.90 31.10 17.07
N ILE A 179 -40.31 31.96 16.23
CA ILE A 179 -40.89 33.27 15.88
C ILE A 179 -42.24 33.09 15.16
N SER A 180 -42.33 32.16 14.21
CA SER A 180 -43.58 31.87 13.49
C SER A 180 -44.69 31.41 14.44
N ILE A 181 -44.34 30.53 15.38
CA ILE A 181 -45.24 30.10 16.46
C ILE A 181 -45.66 31.31 17.30
N LEU A 182 -44.73 32.10 17.83
CA LEU A 182 -45.06 33.27 18.65
C LEU A 182 -45.96 34.28 17.91
N LEU A 183 -45.73 34.52 16.62
CA LEU A 183 -46.58 35.37 15.79
C LEU A 183 -47.98 34.77 15.61
N TYR A 184 -48.09 33.46 15.40
CA TYR A 184 -49.36 32.75 15.34
C TYR A 184 -50.15 32.89 16.65
N TRP A 185 -49.51 32.60 17.80
CA TRP A 185 -50.13 32.74 19.12
C TRP A 185 -50.50 34.19 19.45
N LYS A 186 -49.67 35.17 19.08
CA LYS A 186 -49.96 36.60 19.25
C LYS A 186 -51.17 37.02 18.42
N ARG A 187 -51.27 36.53 17.17
CA ARG A 187 -52.42 36.79 16.30
C ARG A 187 -53.69 36.16 16.86
N HIS A 188 -53.63 34.90 17.31
CA HIS A 188 -54.74 34.22 17.97
C HIS A 188 -55.22 34.96 19.22
N ARG A 189 -54.31 35.36 20.11
CA ARG A 189 -54.65 36.10 21.34
C ARG A 189 -55.23 37.50 21.05
N ASN A 190 -54.79 38.15 19.98
CA ASN A 190 -55.39 39.41 19.53
C ASN A 190 -56.80 39.20 18.94
N GLN A 191 -57.05 38.05 18.33
CA GLN A 191 -58.37 37.69 17.80
C GLN A 191 -59.37 37.42 18.93
N GLU A 192 -58.96 36.73 20.00
CA GLU A 192 -59.78 36.55 21.22
C GLU A 192 -60.02 37.88 21.97
N ARG A 193 -59.06 38.81 22.01
CA ARG A 193 -59.27 40.16 22.56
C ARG A 193 -60.24 40.99 21.72
N GLY A 194 -60.27 40.79 20.41
CA GLY A 194 -61.24 41.42 19.50
C GLY A 194 -62.67 40.94 19.74
N GLU A 195 -62.87 39.63 19.98
CA GLU A 195 -64.18 39.06 20.30
C GLU A 195 -64.65 39.43 21.71
N SER A 196 -63.75 39.53 22.70
CA SER A 196 -64.09 39.98 24.06
C SER A 196 -64.50 41.47 24.12
N SER A 197 -63.95 42.35 23.26
CA SER A 197 -64.40 43.75 23.15
C SER A 197 -65.77 43.89 22.47
N GLN A 198 -66.13 43.02 21.51
CA GLN A 198 -67.46 43.02 20.90
C GLN A 198 -68.54 42.40 21.79
N GLY A 199 -68.18 41.47 22.69
CA GLY A 199 -69.10 40.94 23.71
C GLY A 199 -69.52 41.97 24.77
N MET A 200 -68.64 42.90 25.14
CA MET A 200 -68.92 43.94 26.15
C MET A 200 -69.81 45.09 25.63
N GLN A 201 -69.83 45.35 24.32
CA GLN A 201 -70.71 46.36 23.71
C GLN A 201 -72.15 45.89 23.45
N ARG A 202 -72.46 44.60 23.64
CA ARG A 202 -73.80 44.03 23.40
C ARG A 202 -74.65 43.86 24.67
N MET A 203 -74.15 44.32 25.82
CA MET A 203 -74.81 44.24 27.14
C MET A 203 -75.20 45.62 27.74
N LYS A 204 -75.27 46.66 26.90
CA LYS A 204 -75.81 47.99 27.26
C LYS A 204 -77.14 48.22 26.56
#